data_AF-A0A934EMT5-F1
#
_entry.id   AF-A0A934EMT5-F1
#
_cell.length_a   1.000
_cell.length_b   1.000
_cell.length_c   1.000
_cell.angle_alpha   90.00
_cell.angle_beta   90.00
_cell.angle_gamma   90.00
#
_symmetry.space_group_name_H-M   'P 1'
#
loop_
_entity.id
_entity.type
_entity.pdbx_description
1 polymer ?
#
loop_
_entity_poly.entity_id
_entity_poly.type
_entity_poly.pdbx_seq_one_letter_code
_entity_poly.pdbx_strand_id
1 'polypeptide(L)'
;MRMRLAPADAQRFIQGYKLLMLEVLGEQEDHLTGSVVPLLAKARAKLVGETALLRKSIVQLEARNARLDREVIMALEGLEVRQWVYLRDTKLHSIMIDSSADRAFGVIGLTQGMRDIVGGTGLLMEAGLVRYRGRYVCDGVISQTAWLGPGYRRSWNEKFKELKASGQFHVKADA
;
A
#
# COMPACT_ATOMS: atom_id res chain seq x y z
N MET A 1 -14.26 -6.00 -13.72
CA MET A 1 -12.93 -5.53 -13.27
C MET A 1 -12.74 -5.97 -11.83
N ARG A 2 -11.63 -6.63 -11.47
CA ARG A 2 -11.43 -7.18 -10.12
C ARG A 2 -10.81 -6.10 -9.21
N MET A 3 -11.08 -6.13 -7.90
CA MET A 3 -10.50 -5.20 -6.89
C MET A 3 -9.03 -5.54 -6.57
N ARG A 4 -8.30 -6.00 -7.58
CA ARG A 4 -6.91 -6.46 -7.51
C ARG A 4 -6.21 -6.24 -8.84
N LEU A 5 -4.89 -6.25 -8.82
CA LEU A 5 -4.08 -6.20 -10.03
C LEU A 5 -4.24 -7.44 -10.90
N ALA A 6 -3.79 -7.33 -12.15
CA ALA A 6 -3.55 -8.52 -12.97
C ALA A 6 -2.48 -9.39 -12.29
N PRO A 7 -2.58 -10.73 -12.32
CA PRO A 7 -1.67 -11.60 -11.58
C PRO A 7 -0.18 -11.37 -11.86
N ALA A 8 0.18 -11.14 -13.14
CA ALA A 8 1.57 -10.86 -13.51
C ALA A 8 2.08 -9.52 -12.94
N ASP A 9 1.23 -8.49 -12.90
CA ASP A 9 1.59 -7.19 -12.32
C ASP A 9 1.73 -7.26 -10.80
N ALA A 10 0.83 -8.00 -10.15
CA ALA A 10 0.91 -8.27 -8.72
C ALA A 10 2.21 -8.99 -8.35
N GLN A 11 2.55 -10.04 -9.10
CA GLN A 11 3.76 -10.83 -8.85
C GLN A 11 5.03 -9.98 -9.02
N ARG A 12 5.10 -9.19 -10.10
CA ARG A 12 6.23 -8.26 -10.33
C ARG A 12 6.39 -7.27 -9.19
N PHE A 13 5.29 -6.66 -8.74
CA PHE A 13 5.32 -5.74 -7.62
C PHE A 13 5.76 -6.43 -6.33
N ILE A 14 5.16 -7.58 -5.99
CA ILE A 14 5.47 -8.33 -4.75
C ILE A 14 6.95 -8.70 -4.70
N GLN A 15 7.49 -9.24 -5.79
CA GLN A 15 8.90 -9.65 -5.86
C GLN A 15 9.83 -8.46 -5.70
N GLY A 16 9.59 -7.38 -6.46
CA GLY A 16 10.44 -6.19 -6.39
C GLY A 16 10.34 -5.46 -5.04
N TYR A 17 9.12 -5.35 -4.49
CA TYR A 17 8.87 -4.78 -3.16
C TYR A 17 9.61 -5.59 -2.10
N LYS A 18 9.45 -6.91 -2.08
CA LYS A 18 10.11 -7.80 -1.11
C LYS A 18 11.62 -7.69 -1.19
N LEU A 19 12.19 -7.79 -2.40
CA LEU A 19 13.63 -7.73 -2.63
C LEU A 19 14.21 -6.40 -2.12
N LEU A 20 13.58 -5.27 -2.46
CA LEU A 20 14.04 -3.96 -1.97
C LEU A 20 13.92 -3.83 -0.45
N MET A 21 12.79 -4.24 0.13
CA MET A 21 12.55 -4.09 1.57
C MET A 21 13.53 -4.91 2.40
N LEU A 22 13.89 -6.11 1.94
CA LEU A 22 14.93 -6.90 2.59
C LEU A 22 16.31 -6.25 2.44
N GLU A 23 16.63 -5.67 1.28
CA GLU A 23 17.87 -4.91 1.10
C GLU A 23 17.99 -3.71 2.05
N VAL A 24 16.89 -2.97 2.25
CA VAL A 24 16.83 -1.82 3.19
C VAL A 24 17.18 -2.25 4.62
N LEU A 25 16.87 -3.49 4.98
CA LEU A 25 17.22 -4.08 6.27
C LEU A 25 18.60 -4.75 6.29
N GLY A 26 19.21 -4.99 5.13
CA GLY A 26 20.43 -5.80 5.01
C GLY A 26 20.17 -7.30 5.22
N GLU A 27 18.94 -7.75 5.02
CA GLU A 27 18.51 -9.14 5.19
C GLU A 27 18.52 -9.88 3.85
N GLN A 28 18.77 -11.20 3.90
CA GLN A 28 18.65 -12.08 2.74
C GLN A 28 17.50 -13.06 2.95
N GLU A 29 16.72 -13.28 1.88
CA GLU A 29 15.51 -14.11 1.95
C GLU A 29 15.81 -15.54 2.43
N ASP A 30 16.93 -16.11 2.00
CA ASP A 30 17.34 -17.48 2.31
C ASP A 30 17.63 -17.71 3.81
N HIS A 31 17.81 -16.63 4.60
CA HIS A 31 18.07 -16.69 6.03
C HIS A 31 16.82 -16.44 6.89
N LEU A 32 15.67 -16.20 6.26
CA LEU A 32 14.44 -15.86 6.98
C LEU A 32 13.74 -17.11 7.52
N THR A 33 13.49 -17.13 8.82
CA THR A 33 12.63 -18.14 9.46
C THR A 33 11.28 -17.52 9.80
N GLY A 34 10.19 -18.16 9.37
CA GLY A 34 8.83 -17.70 9.65
C GLY A 34 8.29 -16.65 8.67
N SER A 35 7.37 -15.80 9.15
CA SER A 35 6.69 -14.82 8.30
C SER A 35 7.58 -13.62 7.98
N VAL A 36 7.64 -13.25 6.71
CA VAL A 36 8.38 -12.06 6.24
C VAL A 36 7.62 -10.75 6.51
N VAL A 37 6.32 -10.80 6.80
CA VAL A 37 5.46 -9.61 6.94
C VAL A 37 5.96 -8.61 7.99
N PRO A 38 6.38 -9.01 9.21
CA PRO A 38 6.93 -8.07 10.20
C PRO A 38 8.20 -7.38 9.72
N LEU A 39 9.05 -8.09 8.95
CA LEU A 39 10.25 -7.51 8.37
C LEU A 39 9.90 -6.49 7.29
N LEU A 40 8.93 -6.77 6.43
CA LEU A 40 8.46 -5.82 5.43
C LEU A 40 7.89 -4.55 6.08
N ALA A 41 7.12 -4.68 7.18
CA ALA A 41 6.62 -3.53 7.93
C ALA A 41 7.76 -2.69 8.53
N LYS A 42 8.78 -3.35 9.11
CA LYS A 42 9.97 -2.71 9.67
C LYS A 42 10.79 -1.99 8.59
N ALA A 43 11.03 -2.64 7.45
CA ALA A 43 11.74 -2.08 6.31
C ALA A 43 11.04 -0.83 5.78
N ARG A 44 9.72 -0.92 5.61
CA ARG A 44 8.87 0.19 5.17
C ARG A 44 8.95 1.39 6.13
N ALA A 45 8.85 1.16 7.43
CA ALA A 45 8.98 2.22 8.43
C ALA A 45 10.36 2.89 8.37
N LYS A 46 11.43 2.11 8.18
CA LYS A 46 12.79 2.62 8.01
C LYS A 46 12.93 3.45 6.73
N LEU A 47 12.37 2.97 5.62
CA LEU A 47 12.40 3.65 4.31
C LEU A 47 11.72 5.03 4.36
N VAL A 48 10.57 5.12 5.05
CA VAL A 48 9.83 6.37 5.22
C VAL A 48 10.59 7.36 6.11
N GLY A 49 11.29 6.87 7.14
CA GLY A 49 12.12 7.71 8.00
C GLY A 49 13.40 8.22 7.33
N GLU A 50 13.93 7.49 6.33
CA GLU A 50 15.18 7.82 5.66
C GLU A 50 15.10 7.50 4.16
N THR A 51 14.52 8.42 3.39
CA THR A 51 14.27 8.24 1.94
C THR A 51 15.54 8.02 1.11
N ALA A 52 16.71 8.45 1.61
CA ALA A 52 18.00 8.16 0.99
C ALA A 52 18.30 6.65 0.90
N LEU A 53 17.73 5.84 1.79
CA LEU A 53 17.87 4.38 1.75
C LEU A 53 17.28 3.77 0.49
N LEU A 54 16.21 4.34 -0.08
CA LEU A 54 15.61 3.83 -1.31
C LEU A 54 16.64 3.78 -2.44
N ARG A 55 17.25 4.93 -2.73
CA ARG A 55 18.24 5.07 -3.81
C ARG A 55 19.48 4.22 -3.54
N LYS A 56 19.95 4.20 -2.28
CA LYS A 56 21.10 3.40 -1.87
C LYS A 56 20.84 1.90 -2.11
N SER A 57 19.70 1.38 -1.67
CA SER A 57 19.34 -0.03 -1.84
C SER A 57 19.16 -0.41 -3.31
N ILE A 58 18.59 0.47 -4.15
CA ILE A 58 18.51 0.24 -5.60
C ILE A 58 19.91 0.08 -6.21
N VAL A 59 20.83 1.01 -5.91
CA VAL A 59 22.22 0.94 -6.41
C VAL A 59 22.93 -0.34 -5.97
N GLN A 60 22.74 -0.76 -4.70
CA GLN A 60 23.34 -1.99 -4.18
C GLN A 60 22.79 -3.25 -4.87
N LEU A 61 21.48 -3.28 -5.13
CA LEU A 61 20.85 -4.38 -5.87
C LEU A 61 21.35 -4.43 -7.32
N GLU A 62 21.44 -3.29 -8.00
CA GLU A 62 21.98 -3.20 -9.36
C GLU A 62 23.43 -3.67 -9.45
N ALA A 63 24.28 -3.31 -8.47
CA ALA A 63 25.65 -3.77 -8.38
C ALA A 63 25.79 -5.30 -8.25
N ARG A 64 24.75 -5.97 -7.72
CA ARG A 64 24.67 -7.44 -7.62
C ARG A 64 23.83 -8.08 -8.74
N ASN A 65 23.58 -7.35 -9.83
CA ASN A 65 22.76 -7.78 -10.96
C ASN A 65 21.29 -8.13 -10.62
N ALA A 66 20.79 -7.68 -9.47
CA ALA A 66 19.41 -7.89 -9.03
C ALA A 66 18.53 -6.69 -9.43
N ARG A 67 18.28 -6.52 -10.73
CA ARG A 67 17.55 -5.35 -11.25
C ARG A 67 16.06 -5.41 -10.91
N LEU A 68 15.53 -4.27 -10.43
CA LEU A 68 14.10 -4.06 -10.20
C LEU A 68 13.42 -3.53 -11.46
N ASP A 69 12.16 -3.87 -11.64
CA ASP A 69 11.32 -3.29 -12.69
C ASP A 69 11.16 -1.78 -12.45
N ARG A 70 11.33 -0.97 -13.50
CA ARG A 70 11.28 0.50 -13.42
C ARG A 70 9.95 1.00 -12.87
N GLU A 71 8.83 0.38 -13.22
CA GLU A 71 7.52 0.79 -12.69
C GLU A 71 7.38 0.47 -11.20
N VAL A 72 8.03 -0.60 -10.73
CA VAL A 72 8.08 -0.91 -9.30
C VAL A 72 8.94 0.11 -8.56
N ILE A 73 10.07 0.53 -9.14
CA ILE A 73 10.89 1.63 -8.58
C ILE A 73 10.06 2.91 -8.46
N MET A 74 9.40 3.35 -9.54
CA MET A 74 8.57 4.57 -9.51
C MET A 74 7.42 4.47 -8.49
N ALA A 75 6.80 3.29 -8.36
CA ALA A 75 5.78 3.06 -7.35
C ALA A 75 6.33 3.21 -5.92
N LEU A 76 7.55 2.70 -5.67
CA LEU A 76 8.22 2.77 -4.37
C LEU A 76 8.75 4.16 -4.03
N GLU A 77 9.15 4.95 -5.03
CA GLU A 77 9.47 6.38 -4.86
C GLU A 77 8.26 7.19 -4.40
N GLY A 78 7.05 6.80 -4.83
CA GLY A 78 5.78 7.41 -4.45
C GLY A 78 5.05 6.74 -3.28
N LEU A 79 5.72 5.89 -2.51
CA LEU A 79 5.11 5.15 -1.40
C LEU A 79 4.67 6.08 -0.26
N GLU A 80 3.36 6.15 -0.01
CA GLU A 80 2.76 6.86 1.12
C GLU A 80 2.35 5.86 2.21
N VAL A 81 3.05 5.88 3.34
CA VAL A 81 2.71 5.05 4.51
C VAL A 81 2.04 5.93 5.55
N ARG A 82 0.75 5.71 5.75
CA ARG A 82 -0.08 6.48 6.67
C ARG A 82 -1.11 5.59 7.34
N GLN A 83 -1.87 6.18 8.25
CA GLN A 83 -3.11 5.59 8.72
C GLN A 83 -4.25 5.92 7.75
N TRP A 84 -5.04 4.91 7.45
CA TRP A 84 -6.11 4.95 6.48
C TRP A 84 -7.37 4.38 7.08
N VAL A 85 -8.48 5.06 6.85
CA VAL A 85 -9.81 4.54 7.12
C VAL A 85 -10.27 3.77 5.90
N TYR A 86 -10.23 2.45 6.00
CA TYR A 86 -10.88 1.57 5.04
C TYR A 86 -12.39 1.51 5.32
N LEU A 87 -13.15 2.25 4.52
CA LEU A 87 -14.57 2.49 4.78
C LEU A 87 -15.45 1.32 4.30
N ARG A 88 -15.33 0.96 3.02
CA ARG A 88 -16.09 -0.10 2.35
C ARG A 88 -15.53 -0.41 0.97
N ASP A 89 -16.00 -1.50 0.39
CA ASP A 89 -15.77 -1.82 -1.02
C ASP A 89 -16.83 -1.22 -1.93
N THR A 90 -16.42 -0.98 -3.17
CA THR A 90 -17.29 -0.79 -4.33
C THR A 90 -17.18 -2.00 -5.25
N LYS A 91 -17.78 -1.95 -6.45
CA LYS A 91 -17.56 -2.98 -7.47
C LYS A 91 -16.13 -2.99 -8.04
N LEU A 92 -15.37 -1.89 -7.93
CA LEU A 92 -14.12 -1.69 -8.66
C LEU A 92 -12.89 -1.44 -7.77
N HIS A 93 -13.09 -1.04 -6.53
CA HIS A 93 -12.04 -0.66 -5.58
C HIS A 93 -12.59 -0.56 -4.15
N SER A 94 -11.70 -0.58 -3.17
CA SER A 94 -11.95 -0.22 -1.77
C SER A 94 -11.80 1.29 -1.58
N ILE A 95 -12.67 1.91 -0.78
CA ILE A 95 -12.57 3.32 -0.42
C ILE A 95 -11.67 3.42 0.81
N MET A 96 -10.54 4.10 0.65
CA MET A 96 -9.62 4.42 1.75
C MET A 96 -9.53 5.93 1.91
N ILE A 97 -9.63 6.44 3.14
CA ILE A 97 -9.56 7.86 3.46
C ILE A 97 -8.31 8.07 4.31
N ASP A 98 -7.50 9.08 4.01
CA ASP A 98 -6.41 9.49 4.89
C ASP A 98 -6.98 9.83 6.27
N SER A 99 -6.35 9.37 7.37
CA SER A 99 -6.85 9.63 8.72
C SER A 99 -6.89 11.12 9.09
N SER A 100 -6.12 11.96 8.39
CA SER A 100 -6.20 13.43 8.50
C SER A 100 -7.44 14.03 7.82
N ALA A 101 -8.20 13.21 7.10
CA ALA A 101 -9.45 13.56 6.44
C ALA A 101 -9.32 14.63 5.34
N ASP A 102 -8.17 14.68 4.68
CA ASP A 102 -7.87 15.61 3.58
C ASP A 102 -8.16 15.01 2.19
N ARG A 103 -7.96 13.70 2.02
CA ARG A 103 -8.00 13.00 0.73
C ARG A 103 -8.58 11.60 0.88
N ALA A 104 -9.21 11.11 -0.19
CA ALA A 104 -9.69 9.74 -0.30
C ALA A 104 -9.24 9.10 -1.61
N PHE A 105 -9.07 7.78 -1.59
CA PHE A 105 -8.55 7.00 -2.70
C PHE A 105 -9.43 5.79 -3.01
N GLY A 106 -9.56 5.50 -4.30
CA GLY A 106 -10.10 4.24 -4.81
C GLY A 106 -8.97 3.23 -4.99
N VAL A 107 -8.81 2.34 -4.00
CA VAL A 107 -7.65 1.48 -3.83
C VAL A 107 -7.95 0.04 -4.23
N ILE A 108 -6.99 -0.62 -4.86
CA ILE A 108 -7.04 -2.07 -5.12
C ILE A 108 -5.94 -2.79 -4.34
N GLY A 109 -6.13 -4.07 -4.07
CA GLY A 109 -5.06 -4.90 -3.51
C GLY A 109 -4.16 -5.50 -4.59
N LEU A 110 -3.11 -6.18 -4.15
CA LEU A 110 -2.20 -6.89 -5.04
C LEU A 110 -2.87 -8.14 -5.62
N THR A 111 -3.21 -9.10 -4.76
CA THR A 111 -3.73 -10.42 -5.14
C THR A 111 -5.20 -10.65 -4.76
N GLN A 112 -5.74 -9.85 -3.84
CA GLN A 112 -7.11 -9.94 -3.34
C GLN A 112 -7.62 -8.57 -2.87
N GLY A 113 -8.93 -8.43 -2.64
CA GLY A 113 -9.51 -7.17 -2.17
C GLY A 113 -9.23 -6.91 -0.68
N MET A 114 -9.38 -5.66 -0.22
CA MET A 114 -9.06 -5.32 1.17
C MET A 114 -9.92 -6.10 2.18
N ARG A 115 -11.22 -6.26 1.92
CA ARG A 115 -12.10 -7.09 2.77
C ARG A 115 -11.58 -8.52 2.96
N ASP A 116 -11.03 -9.12 1.91
CA ASP A 116 -10.52 -10.48 1.96
C ASP A 116 -9.24 -10.57 2.82
N ILE A 117 -8.48 -9.48 2.93
CA ILE A 117 -7.27 -9.40 3.77
C ILE A 117 -7.63 -9.16 5.24
N VAL A 118 -8.53 -8.21 5.52
CA VAL A 118 -8.81 -7.77 6.90
C VAL A 118 -10.05 -8.42 7.52
N GLY A 119 -10.82 -9.21 6.76
CA GLY A 119 -12.00 -9.94 7.25
C GLY A 119 -13.28 -9.10 7.41
N GLY A 120 -13.31 -7.84 6.96
CA GLY A 120 -14.47 -6.96 7.16
C GLY A 120 -14.36 -5.57 6.52
N THR A 121 -15.18 -4.61 6.96
CA THR A 121 -15.18 -3.20 6.49
C THR A 121 -15.35 -2.24 7.67
N GLY A 122 -14.89 -1.00 7.51
CA GLY A 122 -14.93 0.00 8.59
C GLY A 122 -13.78 -0.22 9.56
N LEU A 123 -12.56 -0.11 9.04
CA LEU A 123 -11.33 -0.38 9.77
C LEU A 123 -10.40 0.83 9.63
N LEU A 124 -9.82 1.28 10.75
CA LEU A 124 -8.62 2.12 10.72
C LEU A 124 -7.40 1.20 10.66
N MET A 125 -6.49 1.43 9.72
CA MET A 125 -5.28 0.60 9.56
C MET A 125 -4.11 1.42 9.04
N GLU A 126 -2.89 1.02 9.36
CA GLU A 126 -1.69 1.51 8.69
C GLU A 126 -1.36 0.60 7.50
N ALA A 127 -1.09 1.23 6.34
CA ALA A 127 -0.67 0.53 5.13
C ALA A 127 0.12 1.48 4.22
N GLY A 128 0.89 0.91 3.30
CA GLY A 128 1.50 1.66 2.21
C GLY A 128 0.57 1.77 1.02
N LEU A 129 0.42 2.96 0.47
CA LEU A 129 -0.20 3.19 -0.84
C LEU A 129 0.82 3.64 -1.86
N VAL A 130 0.75 3.04 -3.04
CA VAL A 130 1.59 3.40 -4.19
C VAL A 130 0.72 3.70 -5.40
N ARG A 131 1.32 4.42 -6.35
CA ARG A 131 0.80 4.56 -7.71
C ARG A 131 1.46 3.51 -8.58
N TYR A 132 0.69 2.56 -9.09
CA TYR A 132 1.23 1.47 -9.91
C TYR A 132 0.20 1.05 -10.96
N ARG A 133 0.64 0.90 -12.22
CA ARG A 133 -0.22 0.57 -13.37
C ARG A 133 -1.45 1.48 -13.49
N GLY A 134 -1.28 2.79 -13.23
CA GLY A 134 -2.34 3.81 -13.30
C GLY A 134 -3.40 3.73 -12.19
N ARG A 135 -3.13 2.98 -11.10
CA ARG A 135 -4.04 2.75 -9.98
C ARG A 135 -3.37 3.07 -8.65
N TYR A 136 -4.19 3.38 -7.65
CA TYR A 136 -3.76 3.35 -6.25
C TYR A 136 -3.82 1.92 -5.74
N VAL A 137 -2.68 1.43 -5.25
CA VAL A 137 -2.49 0.03 -4.84
C VAL A 137 -2.02 0.01 -3.39
N CYS A 138 -2.66 -0.83 -2.57
CA CYS A 138 -2.17 -1.15 -1.23
C CYS A 138 -1.00 -2.11 -1.33
N ASP A 139 0.10 -1.85 -0.62
CA ASP A 139 1.33 -2.65 -0.60
C ASP A 139 1.15 -4.07 -0.01
N GLY A 140 -0.02 -4.35 0.58
CA GLY A 140 -0.38 -5.65 1.15
C GLY A 140 0.18 -5.89 2.55
N VAL A 141 0.88 -4.92 3.15
CA VAL A 141 1.40 -5.00 4.52
C VAL A 141 0.53 -4.14 5.43
N ILE A 142 -0.30 -4.79 6.26
CA ILE A 142 -1.24 -4.09 7.13
C ILE A 142 -0.79 -4.19 8.60
N SER A 143 -0.78 -3.06 9.30
CA SER A 143 -0.39 -2.91 10.70
C SER A 143 -1.39 -2.00 11.43
N GLN A 144 -1.30 -1.95 12.78
CA GLN A 144 -2.04 -1.01 13.63
C GLN A 144 -3.53 -0.91 13.32
N THR A 145 -4.26 -2.02 13.47
CA THR A 145 -5.67 -2.12 13.08
C THR A 145 -6.62 -1.80 14.23
N ALA A 146 -7.70 -1.07 13.94
CA ALA A 146 -8.78 -0.79 14.88
C ALA A 146 -10.15 -0.77 14.18
N TRP A 147 -11.08 -1.60 14.65
CA TRP A 147 -12.44 -1.67 14.11
C TRP A 147 -13.26 -0.44 14.51
N LEU A 148 -13.96 0.13 13.54
CA LEU A 148 -14.79 1.31 13.76
C LEU A 148 -16.20 0.90 14.16
N GLY A 149 -16.66 1.42 15.30
CA GLY A 149 -18.04 1.31 15.72
C GLY A 149 -19.01 2.03 14.75
N PRO A 150 -20.32 1.72 14.79
CA PRO A 150 -21.30 2.27 13.84
C PRO A 150 -21.34 3.80 13.75
N GLY A 151 -21.14 4.49 14.89
CA GLY A 151 -21.07 5.96 14.95
C GLY A 151 -19.91 6.51 14.12
N TYR A 152 -18.69 6.06 14.38
CA TYR A 152 -17.50 6.44 13.61
C TYR A 152 -17.65 6.10 12.12
N ARG A 153 -18.22 4.94 11.79
CA ARG A 153 -18.48 4.57 10.38
C ARG A 153 -19.42 5.54 9.69
N ARG A 154 -20.42 6.09 10.39
CA ARG A 154 -21.34 7.09 9.84
C ARG A 154 -20.59 8.41 9.58
N SER A 155 -19.84 8.90 10.55
CA SER A 155 -19.06 10.14 10.42
C SER A 155 -18.06 10.06 9.26
N TRP A 156 -17.37 8.92 9.09
CA TRP A 156 -16.47 8.73 7.95
C TRP A 156 -17.19 8.61 6.60
N ASN A 157 -18.43 8.10 6.58
CA ASN A 157 -19.24 8.12 5.37
C ASN A 157 -19.66 9.55 4.98
N GLU A 158 -20.01 10.39 5.96
CA GLU A 158 -20.30 11.81 5.74
C GLU A 158 -19.05 12.53 5.23
N LYS A 159 -17.90 12.30 5.89
CA LYS A 159 -16.62 12.85 5.45
C LYS A 159 -16.24 12.46 4.03
N PHE A 160 -16.47 11.20 3.66
CA PHE A 160 -16.26 10.74 2.30
C PHE A 160 -17.14 11.47 1.29
N LYS A 161 -18.40 11.77 1.63
CA LYS A 161 -19.29 12.54 0.74
C LYS A 161 -18.76 13.95 0.52
N GLU A 162 -18.26 14.60 1.57
CA GLU A 162 -17.61 15.92 1.47
C GLU A 162 -16.40 15.88 0.55
N LEU A 163 -15.46 14.96 0.80
CA LEU A 163 -14.24 14.79 0.00
C LEU A 163 -14.55 14.50 -1.47
N LYS A 164 -15.57 13.68 -1.73
CA LYS A 164 -16.00 13.40 -3.10
C LYS A 164 -16.60 14.65 -3.76
N ALA A 165 -17.41 15.43 -3.05
CA ALA A 165 -18.01 16.65 -3.57
C ALA A 165 -16.98 17.76 -3.85
N SER A 166 -15.89 17.81 -3.08
CA SER A 166 -14.79 18.77 -3.25
C SER A 166 -13.70 18.31 -4.22
N GLY A 167 -13.88 17.17 -4.90
CA GLY A 167 -12.90 16.65 -5.87
C GLY A 167 -11.66 15.99 -5.24
N GLN A 168 -11.66 15.75 -3.93
CA GLN A 168 -10.56 15.11 -3.18
C GLN A 168 -10.69 13.58 -3.12
N PHE A 169 -11.43 12.97 -4.07
CA PHE A 169 -11.54 11.53 -4.22
C PHE A 169 -10.88 11.06 -5.51
N HIS A 170 -9.75 10.35 -5.38
CA HIS A 170 -8.90 9.97 -6.50
C HIS A 170 -8.99 8.46 -6.79
N VAL A 171 -9.36 8.07 -8.01
CA VAL A 171 -9.59 6.65 -8.38
C VAL A 171 -8.58 6.15 -9.42
N LYS A 172 -7.98 7.07 -10.17
CA LYS A 172 -6.89 6.81 -11.11
C LYS A 172 -5.64 7.52 -10.58
N ALA A 173 -4.52 6.85 -10.66
CA ALA A 173 -3.24 7.49 -10.43
C ALA A 173 -2.74 7.98 -11.80
N ASP A 174 -2.43 9.27 -11.89
CA ASP A 174 -1.73 9.79 -13.07
C ASP A 174 -0.33 9.15 -13.13
N ALA A 175 0.11 8.84 -14.35
CA ALA A 175 1.39 8.19 -14.64
C ALA A 175 2.55 9.18 -14.53
#